data_AF-F0WD51-F1
#
_entry.id   AF-F0WD51-F1
#
_cell.length_a   1.000
_cell.length_b   1.000
_cell.length_c   1.000
_cell.angle_alpha   90.00
_cell.angle_beta   90.00
_cell.angle_gamma   90.00
#
_symmetry.space_group_name_H-M   'P 1'
#
loop_
_entity.id
_entity.type
_entity.pdbx_description
1 polymer ?
#
loop_
_entity_poly.entity_id
_entity_poly.type
_entity_poly.pdbx_seq_one_letter_code
_entity_poly.pdbx_strand_id
1 'polypeptide(L)'
;MRTESRPVLFLADNVSSQRPEEPLSHVELRMLPPSTTAFLQPQDAGIISSFKAQISMIQHRYIADRFEDVLRRISDTGDDCVEKEMDSLFNVNILVAMRWVETARSKVTRTTILHCWRHTQILDEKIYELPESFKKLRASAIAAPAS
;
A
#
# COMPACT_ATOMS: atom_id res chain seq x y z
N MET A 1 0.68 20.52 7.13
CA MET A 1 -0.77 20.28 7.40
C MET A 1 -1.29 21.20 8.51
N ARG A 2 -1.18 20.89 9.82
CA ARG A 2 -1.63 21.81 10.90
C ARG A 2 -0.82 23.11 10.96
N THR A 3 0.51 23.02 10.93
CA THR A 3 1.42 24.18 10.91
C THR A 3 1.29 25.04 9.65
N GLU A 4 0.71 24.48 8.58
CA GLU A 4 0.47 25.17 7.30
C GLU A 4 -1.00 25.59 7.14
N SER A 5 -1.85 25.41 8.16
CA SER A 5 -3.30 25.67 8.11
C SER A 5 -4.02 25.03 6.92
N ARG A 6 -3.57 23.85 6.46
CA ARG A 6 -4.15 23.15 5.31
C ARG A 6 -5.23 22.17 5.78
N PRO A 7 -6.50 22.34 5.35
CA PRO A 7 -7.54 21.39 5.68
C PRO A 7 -7.31 20.06 4.96
N VAL A 8 -7.57 18.95 5.66
CA VAL A 8 -7.47 17.59 5.13
C VAL A 8 -8.84 16.93 5.20
N LEU A 9 -9.27 16.34 4.09
CA LEU A 9 -10.42 15.44 4.07
C LEU A 9 -9.95 14.02 4.31
N PHE A 10 -10.44 13.38 5.38
CA PHE A 10 -10.18 11.98 5.67
C PHE A 10 -11.44 11.15 5.33
N LEU A 11 -11.34 10.34 4.29
CA LEU A 11 -12.39 9.41 3.88
C LEU A 11 -12.18 8.07 4.58
N ALA A 12 -13.19 7.62 5.31
CA ALA A 12 -13.10 6.42 6.14
C ALA A 12 -14.24 5.44 5.81
N ASP A 13 -14.03 4.14 6.07
CA ASP A 13 -15.11 3.16 5.94
C ASP A 13 -16.20 3.44 6.99
N ASN A 14 -17.36 2.77 6.89
CA ASN A 14 -18.42 2.96 7.87
C ASN A 14 -18.27 2.06 9.12
N VAL A 15 -17.07 1.95 9.69
CA VAL A 15 -16.85 1.22 10.94
C VAL A 15 -16.99 2.15 12.14
N SER A 16 -17.75 1.72 13.16
CA SER A 16 -18.05 2.52 14.35
C SER A 16 -16.80 2.92 15.15
N SER A 17 -15.77 2.08 15.17
CA SER A 17 -14.51 2.33 15.90
C SER A 17 -13.65 3.45 15.29
N GLN A 18 -13.96 3.94 14.09
CA GLN A 18 -13.20 5.00 13.43
C GLN A 18 -13.72 6.41 13.76
N ARG A 19 -14.82 6.51 14.50
CA ARG A 19 -15.36 7.81 14.93
C ARG A 19 -14.57 8.30 16.15
N PRO A 20 -13.86 9.44 16.06
CA PRO A 20 -13.15 9.98 17.19
C PRO A 20 -14.14 10.50 18.23
N GLU A 21 -13.79 10.37 19.50
CA GLU A 21 -14.57 10.94 20.61
C GLU A 21 -14.53 12.48 20.60
N GLU A 22 -13.44 13.05 20.08
CA GLU A 22 -13.21 14.49 19.98
C GLU A 22 -12.98 14.94 18.52
N PRO A 23 -13.38 16.18 18.16
CA PRO A 23 -13.15 16.71 16.82
C PRO A 23 -11.66 16.89 16.51
N LEU A 24 -11.26 16.47 15.31
CA LEU A 24 -9.89 16.63 14.84
C LEU A 24 -9.67 18.04 14.27
N SER A 25 -8.64 18.76 14.76
CA SER A 25 -8.34 20.08 14.20
C SER A 25 -7.80 19.95 12.76
N HIS A 26 -8.33 20.74 11.82
CA HIS A 26 -7.91 20.79 10.42
C HIS A 26 -8.09 19.48 9.64
N VAL A 27 -8.87 18.53 10.18
CA VAL A 27 -9.24 17.28 9.50
C VAL A 27 -10.75 17.15 9.51
N GLU A 28 -11.35 17.10 8.34
CA GLU A 28 -12.74 16.75 8.16
C GLU A 28 -12.85 15.25 7.93
N LEU A 29 -13.45 14.52 8.86
CA LEU A 29 -13.74 13.10 8.69
C LEU A 29 -15.06 12.92 7.94
N ARG A 30 -15.05 12.16 6.84
CA ARG A 30 -16.26 11.73 6.13
C ARG A 30 -16.30 10.21 6.06
N MET A 31 -17.32 9.66 6.71
CA MET A 31 -17.64 8.23 6.61
C MET A 31 -18.33 7.97 5.27
N LEU A 32 -17.89 6.93 4.58
CA LEU A 32 -18.57 6.48 3.36
C LEU A 32 -19.91 5.82 3.70
N PRO A 33 -20.88 5.80 2.77
CA PRO A 33 -22.14 5.10 2.99
C PRO A 33 -21.91 3.60 3.30
N PRO A 34 -22.79 2.97 4.10
CA PRO A 34 -22.70 1.53 4.38
C PRO A 34 -22.63 0.69 3.10
N SER A 35 -21.87 -0.42 3.14
CA SER A 35 -21.77 -1.39 2.04
C SER A 35 -21.23 -0.84 0.71
N THR A 36 -20.55 0.31 0.73
CA THR A 36 -19.96 0.91 -0.48
C THR A 36 -18.45 0.76 -0.59
N THR A 37 -17.80 0.11 0.39
CA THR A 37 -16.35 -0.10 0.47
C THR A 37 -15.73 -0.50 -0.87
N ALA A 38 -16.22 -1.57 -1.49
CA ALA A 38 -15.67 -2.07 -2.75
C ALA A 38 -15.80 -1.09 -3.93
N PHE A 39 -16.77 -0.18 -3.89
CA PHE A 39 -17.05 0.77 -4.97
C PHE A 39 -16.38 2.13 -4.75
N LEU A 40 -16.41 2.62 -3.50
CA LEU A 40 -15.96 3.97 -3.14
C LEU A 40 -14.56 4.01 -2.56
N GLN A 41 -14.05 2.93 -1.93
CA GLN A 41 -12.74 2.97 -1.30
C GLN A 41 -11.63 2.64 -2.30
N PRO A 42 -10.69 3.57 -2.58
CA PRO A 42 -9.57 3.28 -3.48
C PRO A 42 -8.68 2.15 -2.98
N GLN A 43 -8.64 1.95 -1.64
CA GLN A 43 -7.93 0.84 -1.02
C GLN A 43 -8.45 -0.51 -1.54
N ASP A 44 -9.77 -0.68 -1.53
CA ASP A 44 -10.47 -1.88 -2.00
C ASP A 44 -10.62 -1.93 -3.52
N ALA A 45 -10.58 -0.79 -4.21
CA ALA A 45 -10.57 -0.70 -5.67
C ALA A 45 -9.25 -1.16 -6.34
N GLY A 46 -8.31 -1.72 -5.58
CA GLY A 46 -7.15 -2.43 -6.13
C GLY A 46 -5.82 -2.18 -5.45
N ILE A 47 -5.68 -1.16 -4.59
CA ILE A 47 -4.42 -0.90 -3.87
C ILE A 47 -4.07 -2.07 -2.95
N ILE A 48 -5.03 -2.57 -2.16
CA ILE A 48 -4.83 -3.73 -1.28
C ILE A 48 -4.51 -4.98 -2.09
N SER A 49 -5.20 -5.20 -3.20
CA SER A 49 -4.93 -6.34 -4.09
C SER A 49 -3.52 -6.30 -4.67
N SER A 50 -3.10 -5.13 -5.18
CA SER A 50 -1.74 -4.91 -5.68
C SER A 50 -0.68 -5.14 -4.60
N PHE A 51 -0.91 -4.63 -3.39
CA PHE A 51 -0.03 -4.85 -2.25
C PHE A 51 0.08 -6.34 -1.87
N LYS A 52 -1.06 -7.05 -1.77
CA LYS A 52 -1.09 -8.49 -1.49
C LYS A 52 -0.33 -9.30 -2.54
N ALA A 53 -0.47 -8.95 -3.83
CA ALA A 53 0.29 -9.60 -4.89
C ALA A 53 1.81 -9.42 -4.71
N GLN A 54 2.27 -8.23 -4.30
CA GLN A 54 3.69 -8.01 -4.01
C GLN A 54 4.18 -8.83 -2.80
N ILE A 55 3.37 -8.96 -1.76
CA ILE A 55 3.68 -9.84 -0.62
C ILE A 55 3.80 -11.30 -1.09
N SER A 56 2.83 -11.80 -1.87
CA SER A 56 2.86 -13.18 -2.39
C SER A 56 4.10 -13.45 -3.25
N MET A 57 4.50 -12.51 -4.10
CA MET A 57 5.74 -12.63 -4.89
C MET A 57 6.99 -12.75 -4.00
N ILE A 58 7.08 -11.93 -2.95
CA ILE A 58 8.21 -11.99 -2.00
C ILE A 58 8.20 -13.33 -1.26
N GLN A 59 7.03 -13.77 -0.80
CA GLN A 59 6.86 -15.03 -0.08
C GLN A 59 7.24 -16.24 -0.95
N HIS A 60 6.80 -16.30 -2.21
CA HIS A 60 7.14 -17.40 -3.12
C HIS A 60 8.65 -17.48 -3.35
N ARG A 61 9.31 -16.33 -3.54
CA ARG A 61 10.76 -16.29 -3.70
C ARG A 61 11.48 -16.76 -2.44
N TYR A 62 11.04 -16.31 -1.27
CA TYR A 62 11.61 -16.74 0.01
C TYR A 62 11.50 -18.25 0.22
N ILE A 63 10.35 -18.83 -0.09
CA ILE A 63 10.13 -20.29 0.00
C ILE A 63 11.02 -21.03 -0.98
N ALA A 64 11.13 -20.55 -2.23
CA ALA A 64 12.00 -21.17 -3.24
C ALA A 64 13.47 -21.15 -2.80
N ASP A 65 13.97 -19.99 -2.33
CA ASP A 65 15.34 -19.85 -1.84
C ASP A 65 15.62 -20.80 -0.65
N ARG A 66 14.66 -20.95 0.27
CA ARG A 66 14.77 -21.90 1.39
C ARG A 66 14.68 -23.36 0.98
N PHE A 67 13.85 -23.67 0.00
CA PHE A 67 13.69 -25.03 -0.49
C PHE A 67 15.00 -25.52 -1.12
N GLU A 68 15.66 -24.69 -1.92
CA GLU A 68 17.01 -24.98 -2.46
C GLU A 68 18.04 -25.20 -1.35
N ASP A 69 18.01 -24.38 -0.29
CA ASP A 69 18.89 -24.56 0.87
C ASP A 69 18.66 -25.90 1.59
N VAL A 70 17.40 -26.33 1.73
CA VAL A 70 17.03 -27.61 2.34
C VAL A 70 17.49 -28.77 1.46
N LEU A 71 17.22 -28.73 0.14
CA LEU A 71 17.66 -29.77 -0.80
C LEU A 71 19.16 -30.01 -0.73
N ARG A 72 19.95 -28.93 -0.67
CA ARG A 72 21.42 -29.01 -0.55
C ARG A 72 21.90 -29.67 0.75
N ARG A 73 21.14 -29.55 1.84
CA ARG A 73 21.51 -30.18 3.13
C ARG A 73 21.14 -31.66 3.18
N ILE A 74 20.02 -32.03 2.55
CA ILE A 74 19.54 -33.41 2.48
C ILE A 74 20.46 -34.25 1.58
N SER A 75 21.03 -33.68 0.51
CA SER A 75 22.04 -34.40 -0.29
C SER A 75 23.28 -34.80 0.51
N ASP A 76 23.53 -34.15 1.65
CA ASP A 76 24.70 -34.37 2.50
C ASP A 76 24.42 -35.21 3.77
N THR A 77 23.14 -35.46 4.13
CA THR A 77 22.75 -36.11 5.40
C THR A 77 21.58 -37.09 5.22
N GLY A 78 21.64 -38.28 5.84
CA GLY A 78 20.63 -39.34 5.73
C GLY A 78 19.21 -38.98 6.21
N ASP A 79 18.24 -39.75 5.70
CA ASP A 79 16.83 -39.48 5.37
C ASP A 79 15.85 -39.03 6.49
N ASP A 80 16.23 -39.04 7.77
CA ASP A 80 15.27 -38.86 8.88
C ASP A 80 14.93 -37.38 9.24
N CYS A 81 15.47 -36.39 8.51
CA CYS A 81 15.33 -34.96 8.83
C CYS A 81 14.46 -34.15 7.86
N VAL A 82 13.97 -34.76 6.78
CA VAL A 82 13.35 -34.05 5.64
C VAL A 82 12.01 -33.39 5.98
N GLU A 83 11.12 -34.11 6.67
CA GLU A 83 9.76 -33.62 6.94
C GLU A 83 9.75 -32.37 7.85
N LYS A 84 10.59 -32.36 8.89
CA LYS A 84 10.67 -31.24 9.83
C LYS A 84 11.28 -29.99 9.18
N GLU A 85 12.22 -30.16 8.26
CA GLU A 85 12.80 -29.06 7.48
C GLU A 85 11.77 -28.51 6.47
N MET A 86 10.96 -29.37 5.85
CA MET A 86 9.86 -28.96 4.96
C MET A 86 8.79 -28.13 5.67
N ASP A 87 8.37 -28.51 6.87
CA ASP A 87 7.42 -27.72 7.68
C ASP A 87 7.98 -26.33 8.02
N SER A 88 9.31 -26.21 8.14
CA SER A 88 9.96 -24.95 8.50
C SER A 88 10.08 -23.93 7.36
N LEU A 89 9.81 -24.33 6.11
CA LEU A 89 9.95 -23.48 4.93
C LEU A 89 9.07 -22.22 5.02
N PHE A 90 7.89 -22.37 5.60
CA PHE A 90 6.90 -21.29 5.75
C PHE A 90 7.11 -20.46 7.02
N ASN A 91 8.07 -20.81 7.88
CA ASN A 91 8.32 -20.07 9.11
C ASN A 91 8.93 -18.71 8.79
N VAL A 92 8.18 -17.66 9.11
CA VAL A 92 8.54 -16.26 8.94
C VAL A 92 8.36 -15.55 10.27
N ASN A 93 9.43 -14.93 10.78
CA ASN A 93 9.33 -14.11 11.99
C ASN A 93 8.78 -12.71 11.67
N ILE A 94 8.32 -12.01 12.70
CA ILE A 94 7.68 -10.70 12.55
C ILE A 94 8.59 -9.63 11.91
N LEU A 95 9.90 -9.65 12.17
CA LEU A 95 10.85 -8.71 11.58
C LEU A 95 10.97 -8.91 10.07
N VAL A 96 11.01 -10.16 9.61
CA VAL A 96 11.02 -10.50 8.18
C VAL A 96 9.70 -10.07 7.54
N ALA A 97 8.56 -10.36 8.18
CA ALA A 97 7.25 -9.93 7.68
C ALA A 97 7.15 -8.39 7.57
N MET A 98 7.63 -7.63 8.56
CA MET A 98 7.67 -6.16 8.51
C MET A 98 8.50 -5.63 7.34
N ARG A 99 9.66 -6.24 7.08
CA ARG A 99 10.51 -5.90 5.92
C ARG A 99 9.82 -6.24 4.59
N TRP A 100 9.06 -7.34 4.53
CA TRP A 100 8.26 -7.66 3.36
C TRP A 100 7.16 -6.62 3.14
N VAL A 101 6.49 -6.17 4.19
CA VAL A 101 5.48 -5.10 4.14
C VAL A 101 6.09 -3.81 3.60
N GLU A 102 7.24 -3.40 4.12
CA GLU A 102 7.95 -2.21 3.62
C GLU A 102 8.29 -2.34 2.13
N THR A 103 8.87 -3.48 1.74
CA THR A 103 9.26 -3.76 0.36
C THR A 103 8.03 -3.79 -0.56
N ALA A 104 6.99 -4.52 -0.20
CA ALA A 104 5.77 -4.63 -0.98
C ALA A 104 5.06 -3.28 -1.13
N ARG A 105 5.00 -2.49 -0.05
CA ARG A 105 4.43 -1.14 -0.08
C ARG A 105 5.18 -0.23 -1.06
N SER A 106 6.51 -0.30 -1.08
CA SER A 106 7.33 0.49 -2.02
C SER A 106 7.10 0.12 -3.48
N LYS A 107 6.61 -1.10 -3.76
CA LYS A 107 6.31 -1.60 -5.10
C LYS A 107 4.89 -1.30 -5.57
N VAL A 108 3.99 -0.85 -4.69
CA VAL A 108 2.67 -0.35 -5.13
C VAL A 108 2.91 0.98 -5.84
N THR A 109 2.69 0.97 -7.15
CA THR A 109 3.06 2.12 -7.99
C THR A 109 2.10 3.29 -7.81
N ARG A 110 2.61 4.51 -8.04
CA ARG A 110 1.77 5.71 -8.09
C ARG A 110 0.66 5.61 -9.14
N THR A 111 0.93 4.97 -10.27
CA THR A 111 -0.07 4.75 -11.33
C THR A 111 -1.19 3.82 -10.87
N THR A 112 -0.88 2.73 -10.16
CA THR A 112 -1.88 1.87 -9.51
C THR A 112 -2.76 2.68 -8.56
N ILE A 113 -2.16 3.47 -7.67
CA ILE A 113 -2.91 4.32 -6.74
C ILE A 113 -3.86 5.25 -7.50
N LEU A 114 -3.34 5.98 -8.51
CA LEU A 114 -4.14 6.92 -9.30
C LEU A 114 -5.28 6.22 -10.06
N HIS A 115 -5.04 5.05 -10.65
CA HIS A 115 -6.08 4.27 -11.31
C HIS A 115 -7.18 3.84 -10.34
N CYS A 116 -6.84 3.38 -9.14
CA CYS A 116 -7.83 3.01 -8.13
C CYS A 116 -8.68 4.21 -7.71
N TRP A 117 -8.07 5.38 -7.49
CA TRP A 117 -8.82 6.61 -7.22
C TRP A 117 -9.73 7.01 -8.38
N ARG A 118 -9.25 6.89 -9.62
CA ARG A 118 -10.05 7.20 -10.81
C ARG A 118 -11.23 6.23 -10.96
N HIS A 119 -11.01 4.96 -10.64
CA HIS A 119 -12.03 3.93 -10.70
C HIS A 119 -13.20 4.18 -9.74
N THR A 120 -12.93 4.70 -8.54
CA THR A 120 -14.00 5.01 -7.57
C THR A 120 -14.81 6.26 -7.94
N GLN A 121 -14.32 7.08 -8.87
CA GLN A 121 -14.96 8.31 -9.35
C GLN A 121 -15.30 9.32 -8.24
N ILE A 122 -14.68 9.21 -7.06
CA ILE A 122 -14.87 10.16 -5.95
C ILE A 122 -14.25 11.52 -6.25
N LEU A 123 -13.17 11.54 -7.02
CA LEU A 123 -12.48 12.75 -7.44
C LEU A 123 -12.89 13.10 -8.86
N ASP A 124 -13.16 14.39 -9.11
CA ASP A 124 -13.39 14.93 -10.45
C ASP A 124 -12.19 14.64 -11.36
N GLU A 125 -12.42 14.33 -12.63
CA GLU A 125 -11.37 14.08 -13.63
C GLU A 125 -10.36 15.23 -13.70
N LYS A 126 -10.81 16.47 -13.47
CA LYS A 126 -9.96 17.68 -13.40
C LYS A 126 -8.91 17.60 -12.30
N ILE A 127 -9.15 16.85 -11.23
CA ILE A 127 -8.20 16.62 -10.13
C ILE A 127 -7.01 15.79 -10.57
N TYR A 128 -7.13 14.95 -11.60
CA TYR A 128 -6.00 14.19 -12.13
C TYR A 128 -5.16 15.00 -13.13
N GLU A 129 -5.73 16.05 -13.72
CA GLU A 129 -5.02 17.02 -14.55
C GLU A 129 -4.30 18.10 -13.72
N LEU A 130 -4.78 18.34 -12.50
CA LEU A 130 -4.23 19.33 -11.56
C LEU A 130 -2.75 19.08 -11.19
N PRO A 131 -2.28 17.86 -10.88
CA PRO A 131 -0.87 17.59 -10.58
C PRO A 131 0.07 17.98 -11.72
N GLU A 132 -0.30 17.73 -12.97
CA GLU A 132 0.50 18.14 -14.13
C GLU A 132 0.41 19.64 -14.35
N SER A 133 -0.74 20.24 -14.09
CA SER A 133 -0.94 21.69 -14.11
C SER A 133 -0.11 22.41 -13.04
N PHE A 134 -0.05 21.88 -11.81
CA PHE A 134 0.78 22.40 -10.71
C PHE A 134 2.26 22.20 -10.96
N LYS A 135 2.69 21.06 -11.52
CA LYS A 135 4.08 20.86 -11.95
C LYS A 135 4.47 21.86 -13.03
N LYS A 136 3.61 22.08 -14.04
CA LYS A 136 3.82 23.09 -15.09
C LYS A 136 3.88 24.51 -14.53
N LEU A 137 2.95 24.88 -13.65
CA LEU A 137 2.93 26.17 -12.96
C LEU A 137 4.20 26.38 -12.12
N ARG A 138 4.63 25.36 -11.38
CA ARG A 138 5.84 25.42 -10.56
C ARG A 138 7.10 25.51 -11.42
N ALA A 139 7.18 24.76 -12.52
CA ALA A 139 8.29 24.86 -13.47
C ALA A 139 8.34 26.25 -14.14
N SER A 140 7.18 26.81 -14.51
CA SER A 140 7.07 28.15 -15.08
C SER A 140 7.42 29.26 -14.08
N ALA A 141 7.06 29.10 -12.80
CA ALA A 141 7.38 30.06 -11.75
C ALA A 141 8.87 30.06 -11.38
N ILE A 142 9.55 28.91 -11.51
CA ILE A 142 11.00 28.79 -11.29
C ILE A 142 11.80 29.33 -12.50
N ALA A 143 11.23 29.29 -13.70
CA ALA A 143 11.85 29.78 -14.93
C ALA A 143 11.65 31.29 -15.17
N ALA A 144 10.85 31.98 -14.36
CA ALA A 144 10.64 33.42 -14.49
C ALA A 144 11.91 34.17 -14.05
N PRO A 145 12.50 35.05 -14.88
CA PRO A 145 13.66 35.83 -14.47
C PRO A 145 13.25 36.81 -13.37
N ALA A 146 14.08 36.92 -12.33
CA ALA A 146 13.92 37.91 -11.28
C ALA A 146 14.08 39.31 -11.90
N SER A 147 12.96 40.01 -12.06
CA SER A 147 12.89 41.43 -12.41
C SER A 147 13.12 42.30 -11.19
#